data_AF-A0A6C2C941-F1
#
_entry.id   AF-A0A6C2C941-F1
#
_cell.length_a   1.000
_cell.length_b   1.000
_cell.length_c   1.000
_cell.angle_alpha   90.00
_cell.angle_beta   90.00
_cell.angle_gamma   90.00
#
_symmetry.space_group_name_H-M   'P 1'
#
loop_
_entity.id
_entity.type
_entity.pdbx_description
1 polymer ?
#
loop_
_entity_poly.entity_id
_entity_poly.type
_entity_poly.pdbx_seq_one_letter_code
_entity_poly.pdbx_strand_id
1 'polypeptide(L)'
;MSRLKEVFDWRFWIWQPILAFLLPFLIDQIHFLGTNFKIIGLLFILNSAFSVFVGLYLRSHGSFWYLLIVWPLIFALATWLGFNESLYGYFFAILYLVIGIFSYTHGQTEEIDYNDQIPVDGGFKGDR
;
A
#
# COMPACT_ATOMS: atom_id res chain seq x y z
N MET A 1 22.33 -6.54 1.16
CA MET A 1 22.03 -6.57 -0.28
C MET A 1 20.72 -7.28 -0.65
N SER A 2 20.18 -8.23 0.14
CA SER A 2 18.89 -8.89 -0.18
C SER A 2 17.67 -7.97 -0.09
N ARG A 3 17.59 -7.12 0.95
CA ARG A 3 16.44 -6.19 1.16
C ARG A 3 16.18 -5.24 0.00
N LEU A 4 17.21 -4.80 -0.73
CA LEU A 4 17.06 -3.89 -1.87
C LEU A 4 16.48 -4.60 -3.10
N LYS A 5 16.78 -5.90 -3.30
CA LYS A 5 16.27 -6.64 -4.47
C LYS A 5 14.76 -6.87 -4.41
N GLU A 6 14.21 -7.04 -3.21
CA GLU A 6 12.77 -7.26 -3.01
C GLU A 6 11.95 -5.97 -3.20
N VAL A 7 12.46 -4.82 -2.74
CA VAL A 7 11.82 -3.52 -2.96
C VAL A 7 11.82 -3.11 -4.44
N PHE A 8 12.79 -3.60 -5.21
CA PHE A 8 12.88 -3.41 -6.66
C PHE A 8 12.21 -4.54 -7.46
N ASP A 9 11.31 -5.32 -6.86
CA ASP A 9 10.50 -6.26 -7.65
C ASP A 9 9.69 -5.49 -8.68
N TRP A 10 10.04 -5.71 -9.95
CA TRP A 10 9.39 -5.07 -11.09
C TRP A 10 7.88 -5.28 -11.10
N ARG A 11 7.39 -6.39 -10.49
CA ARG A 11 5.95 -6.68 -10.37
C ARG A 11 5.26 -5.63 -9.51
N PHE A 12 5.86 -5.22 -8.40
CA PHE A 12 5.30 -4.15 -7.56
C PHE A 12 5.19 -2.83 -8.32
N TRP A 13 6.21 -2.51 -9.11
CA TRP A 13 6.28 -1.25 -9.85
C TRP A 13 5.40 -1.22 -11.09
N ILE A 14 5.18 -2.35 -11.77
CA ILE A 14 4.37 -2.39 -13.00
C ILE A 14 2.86 -2.30 -12.73
N TRP A 15 2.39 -2.84 -11.60
CA TRP A 15 0.95 -2.83 -11.28
C TRP A 15 0.42 -1.43 -10.99
N GLN A 16 1.23 -0.54 -10.41
CA GLN A 16 0.83 0.82 -10.10
C GLN A 16 0.40 1.63 -11.34
N PRO A 17 1.22 1.78 -12.40
CA PRO A 17 0.79 2.47 -13.61
C PRO A 17 -0.32 1.72 -14.37
N ILE A 18 -0.35 0.39 -14.32
CA ILE A 18 -1.44 -0.38 -14.93
C ILE A 18 -2.79 0.01 -14.29
N LEU A 19 -2.85 0.03 -12.96
CA LEU A 19 -4.09 0.34 -12.26
C LEU A 19 -4.45 1.83 -12.29
N ALA A 20 -3.46 2.71 -12.30
CA ALA A 20 -3.68 4.15 -12.32
C ALA A 20 -4.03 4.71 -13.71
N PHE A 21 -3.45 4.16 -14.78
CA PHE A 21 -3.60 4.71 -16.15
C PHE A 21 -4.32 3.75 -17.09
N LEU A 22 -3.82 2.52 -17.23
CA LEU A 22 -4.33 1.59 -18.24
C LEU A 22 -5.76 1.15 -17.92
N LEU A 23 -6.05 0.85 -16.66
CA LEU A 23 -7.35 0.34 -16.26
C LEU A 23 -8.48 1.38 -16.42
N PRO A 24 -8.34 2.64 -15.95
CA PRO A 24 -9.34 3.67 -16.22
C PRO A 24 -9.53 3.92 -17.72
N PHE A 25 -8.42 3.95 -18.48
CA PHE A 25 -8.46 4.12 -19.94
C PHE A 25 -9.29 3.03 -20.64
N LEU A 26 -9.10 1.76 -20.26
CA LEU A 26 -9.87 0.64 -20.82
C LEU A 26 -11.36 0.71 -20.44
N ILE A 27 -11.65 1.09 -19.19
CA ILE A 27 -13.03 1.21 -18.69
C ILE A 27 -13.77 2.37 -19.35
N ASP A 28 -13.06 3.43 -19.74
CA ASP A 28 -13.66 4.54 -20.49
C ASP A 28 -14.08 4.18 -21.91
N GLN A 29 -13.47 3.16 -22.52
CA GLN A 29 -13.94 2.62 -23.80
C GLN A 29 -15.25 1.83 -23.67
N ILE A 30 -15.65 1.49 -22.44
CA ILE A 30 -16.85 0.69 -22.17
C ILE A 30 -18.03 1.62 -21.92
N HIS A 31 -18.72 1.99 -23.01
CA HIS A 31 -19.84 2.94 -22.97
C HIS A 31 -21.07 2.49 -22.16
N PHE A 32 -21.21 1.19 -21.84
CA PHE A 32 -22.35 0.68 -21.06
C PHE A 32 -22.16 0.82 -19.54
N LEU A 33 -20.95 1.11 -19.07
CA LEU A 33 -20.68 1.26 -17.64
C LEU A 33 -21.07 2.67 -17.17
N GLY A 34 -22.14 2.75 -16.38
CA GLY A 34 -22.57 4.01 -15.79
C GLY A 34 -21.53 4.59 -14.82
N THR A 35 -21.53 5.91 -14.67
CA THR A 35 -20.58 6.67 -13.85
C THR A 35 -20.49 6.14 -12.41
N ASN A 36 -21.63 5.80 -11.80
CA ASN A 36 -21.66 5.25 -10.44
C ASN A 36 -20.91 3.92 -10.32
N PHE A 37 -20.97 3.06 -11.34
CA PHE A 37 -20.25 1.80 -11.33
C PHE A 37 -18.74 2.03 -11.42
N LYS A 38 -18.29 3.01 -12.22
CA LYS A 38 -16.87 3.40 -12.27
C LYS A 38 -16.40 3.93 -10.92
N ILE A 39 -17.19 4.80 -10.27
CA ILE A 39 -16.81 5.35 -8.97
C ILE A 39 -16.76 4.26 -7.89
N ILE A 40 -17.79 3.42 -7.78
CA ILE A 40 -17.84 2.40 -6.72
C ILE A 40 -16.89 1.23 -7.02
N GLY A 41 -16.94 0.68 -8.23
CA GLY A 41 -16.16 -0.50 -8.58
C GLY A 41 -14.67 -0.20 -8.74
N LEU A 42 -14.34 0.77 -9.60
CA LEU A 42 -12.96 1.09 -9.93
C LEU A 42 -12.32 1.96 -8.84
N LEU A 43 -12.85 3.15 -8.59
CA LEU A 43 -12.23 4.09 -7.64
C LEU A 43 -12.32 3.57 -6.20
N PHE A 44 -13.51 3.14 -5.73
CA PHE A 44 -13.63 2.71 -4.35
C PHE A 44 -13.08 1.30 -4.13
N ILE A 45 -13.69 0.25 -4.68
CA ILE A 45 -13.39 -1.14 -4.32
C ILE A 45 -11.98 -1.54 -4.77
N LEU A 46 -11.69 -1.46 -6.07
CA LEU A 46 -10.48 -2.05 -6.65
C LEU A 46 -9.20 -1.32 -6.19
N ASN A 47 -9.20 0.00 -6.25
CA ASN A 47 -8.02 0.78 -5.84
C ASN A 47 -7.82 0.77 -4.31
N SER A 48 -8.88 0.69 -3.49
CA SER A 48 -8.73 0.49 -2.04
C SER A 48 -8.13 -0.87 -1.72
N ALA A 49 -8.58 -1.94 -2.39
CA ALA A 49 -8.01 -3.27 -2.23
C ALA A 49 -6.53 -3.30 -2.64
N PHE A 50 -6.17 -2.63 -3.73
CA PHE A 50 -4.77 -2.48 -4.12
C PHE A 50 -3.96 -1.68 -3.10
N SER A 51 -4.54 -0.65 -2.49
CA SER A 51 -3.88 0.10 -1.43
C SER A 51 -3.58 -0.74 -0.19
N VAL A 52 -4.49 -1.66 0.18
CA VAL A 52 -4.24 -2.66 1.22
C VAL A 52 -3.06 -3.56 0.82
N PHE A 53 -3.08 -4.07 -0.41
CA PHE A 53 -1.99 -4.90 -0.93
C PHE A 53 -0.64 -4.18 -0.87
N VAL A 54 -0.56 -2.91 -1.29
CA VAL A 54 0.68 -2.11 -1.23
C VAL A 54 1.20 -2.00 0.22
N GLY A 55 0.32 -1.69 1.18
CA GLY A 55 0.73 -1.59 2.59
C GLY A 55 1.23 -2.91 3.16
N LEU A 56 0.51 -4.01 2.91
CA LEU A 56 0.91 -5.36 3.34
C LEU A 56 2.21 -5.84 2.67
N TYR A 57 2.36 -5.55 1.36
CA TYR A 57 3.55 -5.90 0.59
C TYR A 57 4.78 -5.17 1.11
N LEU A 58 4.69 -3.85 1.32
CA LEU A 58 5.81 -3.08 1.85
C LEU A 58 6.20 -3.53 3.26
N ARG A 59 5.23 -3.92 4.07
CA ARG A 59 5.47 -4.50 5.41
C ARG A 59 6.20 -5.83 5.33
N SER A 60 5.73 -6.79 4.52
CA SER A 60 6.31 -8.13 4.48
C SER A 60 7.74 -8.15 3.94
N HIS A 61 8.12 -7.18 3.12
CA HIS A 61 9.47 -7.06 2.56
C HIS A 61 10.39 -6.12 3.36
N GLY A 62 9.96 -5.64 4.54
CA GLY A 62 10.75 -4.73 5.39
C GLY A 62 11.14 -3.44 4.66
N SER A 63 10.27 -2.98 3.77
CA SER A 63 10.52 -1.85 2.89
C SER A 63 10.40 -0.52 3.65
N PHE A 64 10.91 0.55 3.05
CA PHE A 64 10.84 1.86 3.67
C PHE A 64 9.41 2.40 3.67
N TRP A 65 8.96 2.90 4.83
CA TRP A 65 7.62 3.45 5.01
C TRP A 65 7.26 4.58 4.02
N TYR A 66 8.25 5.37 3.57
CA TYR A 66 8.01 6.47 2.62
C TYR A 66 7.50 5.97 1.25
N LEU A 67 7.71 4.69 0.89
CA LEU A 67 7.17 4.14 -0.35
C LEU A 67 5.64 4.01 -0.36
N LEU A 68 4.99 4.12 0.80
CA LEU A 68 3.53 4.19 0.90
C LEU A 68 2.93 5.39 0.16
N ILE A 69 3.72 6.47 -0.03
CA ILE A 69 3.24 7.67 -0.74
C ILE A 69 3.22 7.50 -2.26
N VAL A 70 3.97 6.53 -2.79
CA VAL A 70 4.16 6.38 -4.24
C VAL A 70 2.82 6.07 -4.92
N TRP A 71 2.06 5.11 -4.39
CA TRP A 71 0.78 4.72 -4.98
C TRP A 71 -0.24 5.89 -5.01
N PRO A 72 -0.52 6.58 -3.88
CA PRO A 72 -1.33 7.80 -3.86
C PRO A 72 -0.86 8.88 -4.84
N LEU A 73 0.45 9.10 -4.99
CA LEU A 73 0.98 10.10 -5.92
C LEU A 73 0.78 9.71 -7.37
N ILE A 74 1.00 8.45 -7.73
CA ILE A 74 0.75 7.96 -9.09
C ILE A 74 -0.75 8.08 -9.43
N PHE A 75 -1.62 7.74 -8.49
CA PHE A 75 -3.06 7.87 -8.69
C PHE A 75 -3.52 9.34 -8.79
N ALA A 76 -2.97 10.22 -7.96
CA ALA A 76 -3.21 11.66 -8.05
C ALA A 76 -2.72 12.24 -9.38
N LEU A 77 -1.56 11.77 -9.88
CA LEU A 77 -1.04 12.14 -11.19
C LEU A 77 -1.97 11.67 -12.32
N ALA A 78 -2.47 10.44 -12.25
CA ALA A 78 -3.46 9.94 -13.21
C ALA A 78 -4.75 10.76 -13.20
N THR A 79 -5.23 11.14 -12.00
CA THR A 79 -6.38 12.03 -11.84
C THR A 79 -6.12 13.40 -12.47
N TRP A 80 -4.94 13.97 -12.25
CA TRP A 80 -4.52 15.25 -12.84
C TRP A 80 -4.45 15.20 -14.37
N LEU A 81 -4.04 14.06 -14.94
CA LEU A 81 -4.03 13.82 -16.38
C LEU A 81 -5.42 13.51 -16.97
N GLY A 82 -6.47 13.51 -16.15
CA GLY A 82 -7.85 13.32 -16.60
C GLY A 82 -8.29 11.86 -16.78
N PHE A 83 -7.54 10.89 -16.26
CA PHE A 83 -7.93 9.47 -16.29
C PHE A 83 -9.06 9.15 -15.30
N ASN A 84 -9.28 10.02 -14.31
CA ASN A 84 -10.32 9.87 -13.30
C ASN A 84 -11.03 11.22 -13.10
N GLU A 85 -12.27 11.17 -12.60
CA GLU A 85 -13.00 12.37 -12.21
C GLU A 85 -12.23 13.11 -11.10
N SER A 86 -12.04 14.42 -11.26
CA SER A 86 -11.09 15.19 -10.46
C SER A 86 -11.51 15.31 -8.99
N LEU A 87 -12.79 15.56 -8.72
CA LEU A 87 -13.28 15.73 -7.36
C LEU A 87 -13.09 14.44 -6.57
N TYR A 88 -13.57 13.31 -7.09
CA TYR A 88 -13.44 12.01 -6.43
C TYR A 88 -12.00 11.49 -6.41
N GLY A 89 -11.26 11.65 -7.50
CA GLY A 89 -9.91 11.10 -7.63
C GLY A 89 -8.93 11.59 -6.57
N TYR A 90 -8.95 12.89 -6.23
CA TYR A 90 -8.08 13.41 -5.17
C TYR A 90 -8.49 12.97 -3.76
N PHE A 91 -9.79 12.89 -3.46
CA PHE A 91 -10.25 12.32 -2.19
C PHE A 91 -9.83 10.86 -2.05
N PHE A 92 -9.93 10.11 -3.13
CA PHE A 92 -9.50 8.72 -3.18
C PHE A 92 -8.00 8.55 -3.03
N ALA A 93 -7.18 9.40 -3.65
CA ALA A 93 -5.73 9.36 -3.43
C ALA A 93 -5.36 9.50 -1.94
N ILE A 94 -6.00 10.42 -1.24
CA ILE A 94 -5.81 10.61 0.21
C ILE A 94 -6.29 9.37 0.98
N LEU A 95 -7.48 8.85 0.64
CA LEU A 95 -8.01 7.63 1.26
C LEU A 95 -7.05 6.45 1.10
N TYR A 96 -6.47 6.26 -0.08
CA TYR A 96 -5.50 5.18 -0.32
C TYR A 96 -4.26 5.35 0.56
N LEU A 97 -3.75 6.57 0.71
CA LEU A 97 -2.63 6.81 1.64
C LEU A 97 -2.98 6.35 3.06
N VAL A 98 -4.18 6.71 3.55
CA VAL A 98 -4.66 6.29 4.86
C VAL A 98 -4.74 4.77 4.96
N ILE A 99 -5.38 4.11 3.99
CA ILE A 99 -5.49 2.64 3.95
C ILE A 99 -4.12 1.97 3.93
N GLY A 100 -3.19 2.50 3.12
CA GLY A 100 -1.82 2.00 3.02
C GLY A 100 -1.07 2.09 4.35
N ILE A 101 -1.18 3.23 5.05
CA ILE A 101 -0.60 3.41 6.38
C ILE A 101 -1.16 2.39 7.37
N PHE A 102 -2.48 2.27 7.47
CA PHE A 102 -3.11 1.30 8.38
C PHE A 102 -2.71 -0.14 8.06
N SER A 103 -2.65 -0.50 6.77
CA SER A 103 -2.28 -1.85 6.35
C SER A 103 -0.81 -2.16 6.64
N TYR A 104 0.06 -1.16 6.55
CA TYR A 104 1.48 -1.29 6.87
C TYR A 104 1.73 -1.38 8.39
N THR A 105 1.01 -0.60 9.21
CA THR A 105 1.21 -0.55 10.67
C THR A 105 0.40 -1.60 11.45
N HIS A 106 -0.64 -2.19 10.82
CA HIS A 106 -1.47 -3.20 11.45
C HIS A 106 -0.64 -4.34 12.05
N GLY A 107 -0.82 -4.70 13.31
CA GLY A 107 -0.09 -5.81 13.93
C GLY A 107 1.39 -5.52 14.21
N GLN A 108 1.81 -4.26 14.24
CA GLN A 108 3.03 -3.83 14.93
C GLN A 108 2.73 -3.73 16.43
N THR A 109 2.56 -4.86 17.09
CA THR A 109 2.70 -4.92 18.55
C THR A 109 4.20 -4.98 18.83
N GLU A 110 4.76 -3.91 19.36
CA GLU A 110 6.00 -4.04 20.13
C GLU A 110 5.65 -4.93 21.33
N GLU A 111 5.82 -6.25 21.19
CA GLU A 111 5.99 -7.09 22.37
C GLU A 111 7.30 -6.63 22.99
N ILE A 112 7.18 -5.72 23.96
CA ILE A 112 8.27 -5.37 24.85
C ILE A 112 8.69 -6.71 25.47
N ASP A 113 9.86 -7.23 25.10
CA ASP A 113 10.40 -8.43 25.74
C ASP A 113 10.75 -8.09 27.18
N TYR A 114 9.78 -8.30 28.07
CA TYR A 114 9.94 -8.06 29.50
C TYR A 114 11.05 -8.93 30.10
N ASN A 115 11.46 -10.02 29.44
CA ASN A 115 12.55 -10.86 29.92
C ASN A 115 13.93 -10.22 29.70
N ASP A 116 14.09 -9.36 28.69
CA ASP A 116 15.34 -8.65 28.40
C ASP A 116 15.54 -7.41 29.30
N GLN A 117 14.51 -6.99 30.05
CA GLN A 117 14.56 -5.83 30.95
C GLN A 117 14.93 -6.15 32.40
N ILE A 118 15.00 -7.44 32.77
CA ILE A 118 15.45 -7.85 34.10
C ILE A 118 16.95 -8.15 34.00
N PRO A 119 17.86 -7.26 34.46
CA PRO A 119 19.25 -7.62 34.57
C PRO A 119 19.36 -8.82 35.52
N VAL A 120 19.67 -9.99 34.96
CA VAL A 120 19.95 -11.20 35.75
C VAL A 120 21.34 -11.04 36.34
N ASP A 121 21.44 -10.30 37.44
CA ASP A 121 22.64 -10.24 38.27
C ASP A 121 22.85 -11.62 38.95
N GLY A 122 23.51 -12.52 38.24
CA GLY A 122 24.17 -13.71 38.80
C GLY A 122 23.31 -14.97 39.00
N GLY A 123 23.60 -16.01 38.20
CA GLY A 123 23.33 -17.43 38.52
C GLY A 123 22.22 -18.06 37.67
N PHE A 124 22.36 -19.24 37.05
CA PHE A 124 23.28 -20.37 37.22
C PHE A 124 23.82 -20.83 35.85
N LYS A 125 25.14 -21.03 35.73
CA LYS A 125 25.68 -21.96 34.72
C LYS A 125 25.43 -23.38 35.23
N GLY A 126 24.48 -24.07 34.62
CA GLY A 126 24.32 -25.51 34.84
C GLY A 126 25.43 -26.24 34.10
N ASP A 127 26.49 -26.63 34.82
CA ASP A 127 27.35 -27.74 34.40
C ASP A 127 26.55 -29.03 34.60
N ARG A 128 26.06 -29.60 33.50
CA ARG A 128 25.82 -31.05 33.33
C ARG A 128 26.07 -31.45 31.89
#